data_AF-A0A3B1CGN8-F1
#
_entry.id   AF-A0A3B1CGN8-F1
#
_cell.length_a   1.000
_cell.length_b   1.000
_cell.length_c   1.000
_cell.angle_alpha   90.00
_cell.angle_beta   90.00
_cell.angle_gamma   90.00
#
_symmetry.space_group_name_H-M   'P 1'
#
loop_
_entity.id
_entity.type
_entity.pdbx_description
1 polymer ?
#
loop_
_entity_poly.entity_id
_entity_poly.type
_entity_poly.pdbx_seq_one_letter_code
_entity_poly.pdbx_strand_id
1 'polypeptide(L)' 'SNGVLEGINSKIQLAKKRARGYRNIDNFINMIYFICGKLKFDYPLYST' A
#
# COMPACT_ATOMS: atom_id res chain seq x y z
N SER A 1 17.34 11.74 -12.03
CA SER A 1 17.28 10.33 -11.57
C SER A 1 16.49 10.14 -10.27
N ASN A 2 15.57 11.05 -9.92
CA ASN A 2 14.75 10.95 -8.69
C ASN A 2 13.26 10.66 -8.98
N GLY A 3 12.83 10.64 -10.24
CA GLY A 3 11.40 10.51 -10.59
C GLY A 3 10.74 9.21 -10.11
N VAL A 4 11.50 8.10 -10.03
CA VAL A 4 11.00 6.84 -9.47
C VAL A 4 10.77 6.95 -7.96
N LEU A 5 11.69 7.61 -7.24
CA LEU A 5 11.60 7.84 -5.81
C LEU A 5 10.46 8.82 -5.48
N GLU A 6 10.27 9.86 -6.28
CA GLU A 6 9.16 10.80 -6.12
C GLU A 6 7.80 10.11 -6.34
N GLY A 7 7.68 9.26 -7.38
CA GLY A 7 6.46 8.50 -7.63
C GLY A 7 6.08 7.56 -6.48
N ILE A 8 7.08 6.96 -5.80
CA ILE A 8 6.85 6.13 -4.61
C ILE A 8 6.44 7.00 -3.42
N ASN A 9 7.13 8.13 -3.21
CA ASN A 9 6.82 9.04 -2.11
C ASN A 9 5.39 9.60 -2.22
N SER A 10 4.93 9.97 -3.42
CA SER A 10 3.55 10.43 -3.65
C SER A 10 2.52 9.33 -3.34
N LYS A 11 2.80 8.06 -3.66
CA LYS A 11 1.91 6.93 -3.33
C LYS A 11 1.81 6.71 -1.82
N ILE A 12 2.93 6.78 -1.11
CA ILE A 12 2.96 6.63 0.36
C ILE A 12 2.20 7.80 1.02
N GLN A 13 2.36 9.02 0.53
CA GLN A 13 1.61 10.18 1.03
C GLN A 13 0.10 10.04 0.78
N LEU A 14 -0.30 9.55 -0.40
CA LEU A 14 -1.70 9.27 -0.69
C LEU A 14 -2.27 8.18 0.22
N ALA A 15 -1.50 7.12 0.48
CA ALA A 15 -1.85 6.07 1.43
C ALA A 15 -2.05 6.65 2.85
N LYS A 16 -1.14 7.51 3.31
CA LYS A 16 -1.23 8.21 4.60
C LYS A 16 -2.46 9.12 4.69
N LYS A 17 -2.81 9.81 3.60
CA LYS A 17 -4.03 10.64 3.54
C LYS A 17 -5.30 9.80 3.59
N ARG A 18 -5.32 8.64 2.92
CA ARG A 18 -6.44 7.68 2.96
C ARG A 18 -6.58 7.01 4.34
N ALA A 19 -5.46 6.75 5.00
CA ALA A 19 -5.39 6.16 6.33
C ALA A 19 -6.09 6.96 7.44
N ARG A 20 -6.20 8.30 7.28
CA ARG A 20 -6.80 9.23 8.27
C ARG A 20 -6.35 9.01 9.73
N GLY A 21 -5.12 8.56 9.93
CA GLY A 21 -4.56 8.27 11.25
C GLY A 21 -4.85 6.84 11.70
N TYR A 22 -4.21 5.85 11.06
CA TYR A 22 -4.18 4.50 11.61
C TYR A 22 -3.69 4.53 13.05
N ARG A 23 -4.52 4.04 13.96
CA ARG A 23 -4.16 3.85 15.38
C ARG A 23 -3.08 2.78 15.55
N ASN A 24 -2.96 1.86 14.58
CA ASN A 24 -1.96 0.80 14.55
C ASN A 24 -1.06 0.95 13.32
N ILE A 25 0.25 1.09 13.57
CA ILE A 25 1.28 1.28 12.54
C ILE A 25 1.44 0.04 11.65
N ASP A 26 1.22 -1.16 12.18
CA ASP A 26 1.35 -2.41 11.42
C ASP A 26 0.34 -2.46 10.27
N ASN A 27 -0.88 -1.97 10.51
CA ASN A 27 -1.91 -1.87 9.47
C ASN A 27 -1.54 -0.84 8.40
N PHE A 28 -0.84 0.23 8.78
CA PHE A 28 -0.35 1.21 7.81
C PHE A 28 0.75 0.64 6.92
N ILE A 29 1.68 -0.11 7.51
CA ILE A 29 2.75 -0.80 6.79
C ILE A 29 2.17 -1.81 5.80
N ASN A 30 1.21 -2.64 6.22
CA ASN A 30 0.50 -3.58 5.34
C ASN A 30 -0.20 -2.87 4.17
N MET A 31 -0.82 -1.71 4.41
CA MET A 31 -1.43 -0.95 3.32
C MET A 31 -0.40 -0.40 2.32
N ILE A 32 0.78 0.01 2.77
CA ILE A 32 1.87 0.40 1.86
C ILE A 32 2.31 -0.80 1.01
N TYR A 33 2.42 -1.99 1.61
CA TYR A 33 2.72 -3.21 0.84
C TYR A 33 1.63 -3.54 -0.18
N PHE A 34 0.35 -3.29 0.09
CA PHE A 34 -0.70 -3.47 -0.92
C PHE A 34 -0.63 -2.45 -2.05
N ILE A 35 -0.33 -1.19 -1.75
CA ILE A 35 -0.33 -0.11 -2.74
C ILE A 35 0.94 -0.12 -3.61
N CYS A 36 2.11 -0.33 -3.00
CA CYS A 36 3.39 -0.33 -3.71
C CYS A 36 3.85 -1.72 -4.14
N GLY A 37 3.57 -2.76 -3.34
CA GLY A 37 4.13 -4.09 -3.53
C GLY A 37 3.49 -4.89 -4.66
N LYS A 38 2.41 -4.41 -5.29
CA LYS A 38 1.63 -5.16 -6.30
C LYS A 38 1.41 -6.61 -5.85
N LEU A 39 1.05 -6.81 -4.58
CA LEU A 39 0.81 -8.16 -4.05
C LEU A 39 -0.31 -8.79 -4.88
N LYS A 40 0.08 -9.66 -5.81
CA LYS A 40 -0.84 -10.55 -6.50
C LYS A 40 -1.18 -11.63 -5.49
N PHE A 41 -2.31 -11.45 -4.83
CA PHE A 41 -2.92 -12.55 -4.14
C PHE A 41 -3.40 -13.54 -5.20
N ASP A 42 -2.72 -14.68 -5.28
CA ASP A 42 -3.25 -15.87 -5.95
C ASP A 42 -4.32 -16.43 -5.02
N TYR A 43 -5.48 -15.78 -4.99
CA TYR A 43 -6.62 -16.34 -4.29
C TYR A 43 -7.17 -17.47 -5.18
N PRO A 44 -7.48 -18.66 -4.63
CA PRO A 44 -8.25 -19.63 -5.39
C PRO A 44 -9.60 -18.97 -5.69
N LEU A 45 -9.92 -18.82 -6.99
CA LEU A 45 -11.12 -18.16 -7.51
C LEU A 45 -12.43 -18.90 -7.16
N TYR A 46 -12.39 -19.91 -6.29
CA TYR A 46 -13.52 -20.72 -5.90
C TYR A 46 -13.38 -21.17 -4.44
N SER A 47 -14.11 -20.51 -3.55
CA SER A 47 -14.65 -21.18 -2.37
C SER A 47 -16.07 -21.59 -2.74
N THR A 48 -16.23 -22.85 -3.13
CA THR A 48 -17.54 -23.52 -3.12
C THR A 48 -18.01 -23.69 -1.68
#